data_AF-A0A1X2EZX7-F1
#
_entry.id   AF-A0A1X2EZX7-F1
#
_cell.length_a   1.000
_cell.length_b   1.000
_cell.length_c   1.000
_cell.angle_alpha   90.00
_cell.angle_beta   90.00
_cell.angle_gamma   90.00
#
_symmetry.space_group_name_H-M   'P 1'
#
loop_
_entity.id
_entity.type
_entity.pdbx_description
1 polymer ?
#
loop_
_entity_poly.entity_id
_entity_poly.type
_entity_poly.pdbx_seq_one_letter_code
_entity_poly.pdbx_strand_id
1 'polypeptide(L)'
;MPREPSTPRIAVWRKLKKLGVAQLADGLVALPADARTREQLEWLADEVIEAGGQAGVWLAHPTIVRQERDLAATLAEARAVEYRALSAAAAEASTLSPSARAAALRRLRTQWRHVTRRDFFPPPEREQARIALQELAGRIGNTAEVPR
;
A
#
# COMPACT_ATOMS: atom_id res chain seq x y z
N MET A 1 10.09 -19.02 -12.35
CA MET A 1 9.91 -18.16 -13.55
C MET A 1 11.13 -18.29 -14.44
N PRO A 2 10.96 -18.52 -15.75
CA PRO A 2 12.07 -18.54 -16.71
C PRO A 2 12.91 -17.27 -16.61
N ARG A 3 14.21 -17.38 -16.85
CA ARG A 3 15.11 -16.20 -16.83
C ARG A 3 14.81 -15.23 -17.97
N GLU A 4 14.34 -15.77 -19.09
CA GLU A 4 13.94 -15.03 -20.28
C GLU A 4 12.59 -15.56 -20.81
N PRO A 5 11.69 -14.68 -21.29
CA PRO A 5 11.78 -13.21 -21.22
C PRO A 5 11.60 -12.67 -19.80
N SER A 6 12.19 -11.51 -19.49
CA SER A 6 12.14 -10.91 -18.13
C SER A 6 10.82 -10.15 -17.84
N THR A 7 10.06 -9.82 -18.88
CA THR A 7 8.82 -9.03 -18.80
C THR A 7 7.76 -9.65 -17.88
N PRO A 8 7.43 -10.96 -17.97
CA PRO A 8 6.44 -11.57 -17.07
C PRO A 8 6.86 -11.48 -15.60
N ARG A 9 8.15 -11.68 -15.31
CA ARG A 9 8.69 -11.60 -13.94
C ARG A 9 8.57 -10.20 -13.35
N ILE A 10 8.89 -9.17 -14.14
CA ILE A 10 8.75 -7.77 -13.71
C ILE A 10 7.27 -7.43 -13.46
N ALA A 11 6.37 -7.91 -14.31
CA ALA A 11 4.93 -7.69 -14.16
C ALA A 11 4.39 -8.30 -12.86
N VAL A 12 4.71 -9.58 -12.60
CA VAL A 12 4.34 -10.27 -11.34
C VAL A 12 4.92 -9.54 -10.14
N TRP A 13 6.20 -9.13 -10.20
CA TRP A 13 6.82 -8.40 -9.09
C TRP A 13 6.15 -7.06 -8.79
N ARG A 14 5.73 -6.32 -9.82
CA ARG A 14 4.94 -5.10 -9.65
C ARG A 14 3.59 -5.37 -9.01
N LYS A 15 2.93 -6.49 -9.35
CA LYS A 15 1.64 -6.88 -8.72
C LYS A 15 1.85 -7.25 -7.24
N LEU A 16 2.87 -8.04 -6.91
CA LEU A 16 3.24 -8.37 -5.53
C LEU A 16 3.52 -7.10 -4.70
N LYS A 17 4.33 -6.16 -5.22
CA LYS A 17 4.55 -4.87 -4.56
C LYS A 17 3.27 -4.07 -4.36
N LYS A 18 2.34 -4.11 -5.30
CA LYS A 18 1.03 -3.45 -5.15
C LYS A 18 0.20 -4.06 -4.02
N LEU A 19 0.26 -5.37 -3.82
CA LEU A 19 -0.40 -6.07 -2.70
C LEU A 19 0.19 -5.73 -1.33
N GLY A 20 1.42 -5.19 -1.28
CA GLY A 20 2.09 -4.87 -0.02
C GLY A 20 2.74 -6.07 0.66
N VAL A 21 3.27 -7.01 -0.14
CA VAL A 21 3.96 -8.19 0.38
C VAL A 21 5.21 -7.84 1.18
N ALA A 22 5.52 -8.64 2.20
CA ALA A 22 6.83 -8.71 2.79
C ALA A 22 7.73 -9.61 1.93
N GLN A 23 8.94 -9.15 1.60
CA GLN A 23 9.93 -10.00 0.93
C GLN A 23 10.75 -10.73 1.99
N LEU A 24 10.67 -12.07 1.99
CA LEU A 24 11.39 -12.92 2.95
C LEU A 24 12.74 -13.38 2.40
N ALA A 25 12.77 -13.71 1.11
CA ALA A 25 13.96 -14.08 0.36
C ALA A 25 13.72 -13.84 -1.14
N ASP A 26 14.72 -14.14 -1.97
CA ASP A 26 14.54 -14.13 -3.42
C ASP A 26 13.49 -15.17 -3.84
N GLY A 27 12.43 -14.69 -4.49
CA GLY A 27 11.32 -15.55 -4.90
C GLY A 27 10.39 -15.99 -3.77
N LEU A 28 10.61 -15.53 -2.53
CA LEU A 28 9.75 -15.84 -1.37
C LEU A 28 9.19 -14.56 -0.77
N VAL A 29 7.86 -14.48 -0.73
CA VAL A 29 7.11 -13.34 -0.22
C VAL A 29 6.01 -13.82 0.72
N ALA A 30 5.55 -12.93 1.60
CA ALA A 30 4.49 -13.23 2.55
C ALA A 30 3.48 -12.09 2.67
N LEU A 31 2.25 -12.47 2.99
CA LEU A 31 1.16 -11.60 3.45
C LEU A 31 0.52 -12.24 4.68
N PRO A 32 -0.08 -11.44 5.57
CA PRO A 32 -0.94 -11.98 6.63
C PRO A 32 -2.03 -12.86 6.03
N ALA A 33 -2.27 -14.02 6.66
CA ALA A 33 -3.19 -15.01 6.15
C ALA A 33 -4.65 -14.55 6.38
N ASP A 34 -5.31 -14.13 5.31
CA ASP A 34 -6.74 -13.90 5.26
C ASP A 34 -7.30 -14.41 3.92
N ALA A 35 -8.62 -14.51 3.79
CA ALA A 35 -9.24 -15.08 2.58
C ALA A 35 -8.88 -14.30 1.31
N ARG A 36 -8.75 -12.97 1.43
CA ARG A 36 -8.46 -12.08 0.30
C ARG A 36 -7.00 -12.15 -0.11
N THR A 37 -6.06 -12.11 0.85
CA THR A 37 -4.62 -12.20 0.55
C THR A 37 -4.28 -13.56 -0.03
N ARG A 38 -4.92 -14.62 0.46
CA ARG A 38 -4.78 -15.97 -0.10
C ARG A 38 -5.22 -16.03 -1.55
N GLU A 39 -6.45 -15.62 -1.85
CA GLU A 39 -6.99 -15.61 -3.23
C GLU A 39 -6.09 -14.79 -4.17
N GLN A 40 -5.63 -13.62 -3.72
CA GLN A 40 -4.73 -12.77 -4.50
C GLN A 40 -3.37 -13.44 -4.80
N LEU A 41 -2.82 -14.20 -3.85
CA LEU A 41 -1.58 -14.95 -4.06
C LEU A 41 -1.80 -16.19 -4.94
N GLU A 42 -2.95 -16.86 -4.82
CA GLU A 42 -3.31 -18.01 -5.67
C GLU A 42 -3.41 -17.57 -7.13
N TRP A 43 -4.13 -16.48 -7.42
CA TRP A 43 -4.17 -15.93 -8.79
C TRP A 43 -2.80 -15.53 -9.33
N LEU A 44 -1.92 -14.98 -8.49
CA LEU A 44 -0.56 -14.65 -8.91
C LEU A 44 0.30 -15.89 -9.14
N ALA A 45 0.07 -16.97 -8.39
CA ALA A 45 0.74 -18.24 -8.62
C ALA A 45 0.31 -18.85 -9.95
N ASP A 46 -0.98 -18.78 -10.28
CA ASP A 46 -1.51 -19.23 -11.58
C ASP A 46 -0.88 -18.43 -12.73
N GLU A 47 -0.82 -17.09 -12.64
CA GLU A 47 -0.14 -16.26 -13.64
C GLU A 47 1.35 -16.64 -13.83
N VAL A 48 2.03 -17.02 -12.74
CA VAL A 48 3.42 -17.48 -12.81
C VAL A 48 3.52 -18.82 -13.53
N ILE A 49 2.59 -19.75 -13.28
CA ILE A 49 2.55 -21.07 -13.92
C ILE A 49 2.22 -20.93 -15.41
N GLU A 50 1.23 -20.11 -15.77
CA GLU A 50 0.85 -19.80 -17.15
C GLU A 50 2.02 -19.19 -17.94
N ALA A 51 2.87 -18.40 -17.28
CA ALA A 51 4.10 -17.86 -17.87
C ALA A 51 5.27 -18.86 -17.95
N GLY A 52 5.03 -20.16 -17.74
CA GLY A 52 6.04 -21.23 -17.76
C GLY A 52 6.94 -21.26 -16.51
N GLY A 53 6.51 -20.63 -15.42
CA GLY A 53 7.19 -20.61 -14.14
C GLY A 53 6.78 -21.74 -13.19
N GLN A 54 7.20 -21.59 -11.95
CA GLN A 54 6.83 -22.45 -10.83
C GLN A 54 6.46 -21.53 -9.67
N ALA A 55 5.34 -21.81 -9.02
CA ALA A 55 4.85 -21.08 -7.86
C ALA A 55 4.01 -22.02 -6.99
N GLY A 56 3.88 -21.65 -5.71
CA GLY A 56 2.98 -22.31 -4.77
C GLY A 56 2.61 -21.34 -3.66
N VAL A 57 1.42 -21.51 -3.08
CA VAL A 57 0.91 -20.69 -1.97
C VAL A 57 0.75 -21.59 -0.75
N TRP A 58 1.48 -21.26 0.32
CA TRP A 58 1.52 -22.07 1.54
C TRP A 58 0.99 -21.26 2.71
N LEU A 59 0.29 -21.92 3.63
CA LEU A 59 0.01 -21.35 4.95
C LEU A 59 1.18 -21.68 5.87
N ALA A 60 1.69 -20.66 6.56
CA ALA A 60 2.82 -20.79 7.45
C ALA A 60 2.61 -19.94 8.70
N HIS A 61 3.20 -20.39 9.81
CA HIS A 61 3.26 -19.64 11.05
C HIS A 61 4.73 -19.51 11.47
N PRO A 62 5.19 -18.31 11.87
CA PRO A 62 6.52 -18.16 12.45
C PRO A 62 6.66 -19.06 13.68
N THR A 63 7.79 -19.75 13.81
CA THR A 63 8.06 -20.61 14.97
C THR A 63 8.50 -19.82 16.20
N ILE A 64 8.89 -18.56 16.01
CA ILE A 64 9.39 -17.66 17.07
C ILE A 64 8.61 -16.35 17.03
N VAL A 65 8.08 -15.94 18.19
CA VAL A 65 7.29 -14.70 18.35
C VAL A 65 8.06 -13.45 17.89
N ARG A 66 9.37 -13.40 18.10
CA ARG A 66 10.22 -12.29 17.62
C ARG A 66 10.17 -12.16 16.09
N GLN A 67 10.22 -13.27 15.36
CA GLN A 67 10.17 -13.25 13.90
C GLN A 67 8.81 -12.74 13.39
N GLU A 68 7.71 -13.16 14.03
CA GLU A 68 6.38 -12.61 13.74
C GLU A 68 6.32 -11.09 13.94
N ARG A 69 6.85 -10.60 15.07
CA ARG A 69 6.92 -9.16 15.38
C ARG A 69 7.78 -8.39 14.39
N ASP A 70 8.95 -8.93 14.03
CA ASP A 70 9.86 -8.31 13.07
C ASP A 70 9.21 -8.18 11.67
N LEU A 71 8.46 -9.21 11.25
CA LEU A 71 7.69 -9.19 9.99
C LEU A 71 6.54 -8.17 10.03
N ALA A 72 5.76 -8.16 11.12
CA ALA A 72 4.71 -7.18 11.32
C ALA A 72 5.25 -5.74 11.33
N ALA A 73 6.38 -5.50 12.00
CA ALA A 73 7.04 -4.21 12.04
C ALA A 73 7.54 -3.76 10.66
N THR A 74 8.12 -4.69 9.88
CA THR A 74 8.58 -4.40 8.50
C THR A 74 7.41 -3.98 7.60
N LEU A 75 6.29 -4.69 7.69
CA LEU A 75 5.07 -4.37 6.94
C LEU A 75 4.46 -3.03 7.39
N ALA A 76 4.41 -2.80 8.70
CA ALA A 76 3.91 -1.55 9.28
C ALA A 76 4.77 -0.35 8.84
N GLU A 77 6.10 -0.46 8.88
CA GLU A 77 7.00 0.61 8.46
C GLU A 77 6.85 0.93 6.95
N ALA A 78 6.67 -0.09 6.12
CA ALA A 78 6.38 0.10 4.70
C ALA A 78 5.05 0.83 4.44
N ARG A 79 4.08 0.80 5.37
CA ARG A 79 2.86 1.64 5.33
C ARG A 79 3.10 3.00 5.95
N ALA A 80 3.88 3.07 7.02
CA ALA A 80 4.23 4.32 7.69
C ALA A 80 4.90 5.30 6.71
N VAL A 81 5.85 4.83 5.88
CA VAL A 81 6.47 5.64 4.81
C VAL A 81 5.42 6.21 3.85
N GLU A 82 4.45 5.42 3.42
CA GLU A 82 3.40 5.87 2.50
C GLU A 82 2.44 6.86 3.15
N TYR A 83 2.08 6.65 4.42
CA TYR A 83 1.26 7.60 5.18
C TYR A 83 2.00 8.92 5.43
N ARG A 84 3.29 8.90 5.76
CA ARG A 84 4.11 10.12 5.87
C ARG A 84 4.16 10.90 4.56
N ALA A 85 4.29 10.20 3.43
CA ALA A 85 4.22 10.83 2.10
C ALA A 85 2.84 11.46 1.82
N LEU A 86 1.74 10.81 2.26
CA LEU A 86 0.39 11.39 2.16
C LEU A 86 0.25 12.65 3.01
N SER A 87 0.75 12.64 4.25
CA SER A 87 0.75 13.81 5.13
C SER A 87 1.52 14.97 4.53
N ALA A 88 2.74 14.72 4.03
CA ALA A 88 3.58 15.73 3.38
C ALA A 88 2.89 16.32 2.14
N ALA A 89 2.35 15.48 1.26
CA ALA A 89 1.65 15.93 0.06
C ALA A 89 0.35 16.69 0.38
N ALA A 90 -0.32 16.38 1.50
CA ALA A 90 -1.48 17.14 1.96
C ALA A 90 -1.08 18.54 2.48
N ALA A 91 0.05 18.63 3.19
CA ALA A 91 0.62 19.90 3.64
C ALA A 91 1.02 20.79 2.45
N GLU A 92 1.72 20.24 1.45
CA GLU A 92 2.06 20.94 0.21
C GLU A 92 0.80 21.40 -0.54
N ALA A 93 -0.22 20.55 -0.64
CA ALA A 93 -1.45 20.90 -1.34
C ALA A 93 -2.23 22.05 -0.67
N SER A 94 -1.97 22.34 0.61
CA SER A 94 -2.67 23.39 1.35
C SER A 94 -2.37 24.79 0.79
N THR A 95 -1.19 25.01 0.22
CA THR A 95 -0.76 26.30 -0.34
C THR A 95 -1.21 26.52 -1.78
N LEU A 96 -1.78 25.50 -2.42
CA LEU A 96 -2.27 25.58 -3.79
C LEU A 96 -3.54 26.44 -3.91
N SER A 97 -3.83 26.88 -5.14
CA SER A 97 -5.09 27.53 -5.47
C SER A 97 -6.30 26.62 -5.13
N PRO A 98 -7.50 27.18 -4.91
CA PRO A 98 -8.66 26.39 -4.46
C PRO A 98 -9.01 25.23 -5.38
N SER A 99 -8.95 25.42 -6.71
CA SER A 99 -9.22 24.39 -7.70
C SER A 99 -8.16 23.28 -7.71
N ALA A 100 -6.88 23.66 -7.64
CA ALA A 100 -5.76 22.72 -7.57
C ALA A 100 -5.77 21.93 -6.26
N ARG A 101 -6.10 22.57 -5.13
CA ARG A 101 -6.28 21.94 -3.82
C ARG A 101 -7.38 20.89 -3.86
N ALA A 102 -8.53 21.20 -4.48
CA ALA A 102 -9.62 20.23 -4.63
C ALA A 102 -9.24 19.03 -5.49
N ALA A 103 -8.49 19.24 -6.58
CA ALA A 103 -7.96 18.16 -7.40
C ALA A 103 -6.94 17.30 -6.63
N ALA A 104 -6.03 17.92 -5.89
CA ALA A 104 -5.05 17.24 -5.05
C ALA A 104 -5.73 16.38 -3.98
N LEU A 105 -6.75 16.91 -3.28
CA LEU A 105 -7.50 16.14 -2.29
C LEU A 105 -8.17 14.90 -2.87
N ARG A 106 -8.77 14.99 -4.07
CA ARG A 106 -9.36 13.82 -4.74
C ARG A 106 -8.32 12.74 -5.02
N ARG A 107 -7.15 13.14 -5.53
CA ARG A 107 -6.02 12.23 -5.80
C ARG A 107 -5.51 11.59 -4.51
N LEU A 108 -5.28 12.38 -3.47
CA LEU A 108 -4.78 11.92 -2.18
C LEU A 108 -5.76 10.97 -1.48
N ARG A 109 -7.07 11.20 -1.57
CA ARG A 109 -8.10 10.27 -1.07
C ARG A 109 -8.06 8.91 -1.79
N THR A 110 -7.79 8.91 -3.10
CA THR A 110 -7.60 7.67 -3.86
C THR A 110 -6.33 6.95 -3.39
N GLN A 111 -5.22 7.66 -3.24
CA GLN A 111 -3.97 7.08 -2.73
C GLN A 111 -4.15 6.52 -1.31
N TRP A 112 -4.80 7.25 -0.40
CA TRP A 112 -5.15 6.79 0.95
C TRP A 112 -5.90 5.45 0.92
N ARG A 113 -6.92 5.32 0.07
CA ARG A 113 -7.67 4.05 -0.09
C ARG A 113 -6.76 2.92 -0.56
N HIS A 114 -5.81 3.20 -1.44
CA HIS A 114 -4.83 2.21 -1.88
C HIS A 114 -3.90 1.77 -0.76
N VAL A 115 -3.38 2.70 0.05
CA VAL A 115 -2.52 2.37 1.21
C VAL A 115 -3.32 1.56 2.24
N THR A 116 -4.52 2.03 2.60
CA THR A 116 -5.36 1.38 3.64
C THR A 116 -5.75 -0.04 3.25
N ARG A 117 -5.96 -0.33 1.96
CA ARG A 117 -6.39 -1.67 1.49
C ARG A 117 -5.36 -2.79 1.67
N ARG A 118 -4.11 -2.41 1.95
CA ARG A 118 -2.93 -3.28 2.13
C ARG A 118 -2.20 -2.95 3.43
N ASP A 119 -2.89 -2.24 4.32
CA ASP A 119 -2.44 -1.91 5.65
C ASP A 119 -2.94 -2.98 6.61
N PHE A 120 -2.09 -4.00 6.81
CA PHE A 120 -2.41 -5.15 7.65
C PHE A 120 -2.04 -4.91 9.12
N PHE A 121 -1.07 -4.03 9.36
CA PHE A 121 -0.56 -3.68 10.69
C PHE A 121 -0.54 -2.15 10.81
N PRO A 122 -1.68 -1.53 11.18
CA PRO A 122 -1.84 -0.07 11.14
C PRO A 122 -0.79 0.65 11.99
N PRO A 123 0.10 1.46 11.38
CA PRO A 123 1.07 2.25 12.11
C PRO A 123 0.43 3.57 12.61
N PRO A 124 1.01 4.23 13.63
CA PRO A 124 0.47 5.49 14.17
C PRO A 124 0.39 6.62 13.13
N GLU A 125 1.25 6.62 12.10
CA GLU A 125 1.25 7.59 11.01
C GLU A 125 -0.02 7.58 10.16
N ARG A 126 -0.77 6.47 10.19
CA ARG A 126 -2.09 6.41 9.57
C ARG A 126 -2.98 7.53 10.10
N GLU A 127 -2.97 7.75 11.41
CA GLU A 127 -3.81 8.77 12.04
C GLU A 127 -3.36 10.18 11.67
N GLN A 128 -2.04 10.41 11.62
CA GLN A 128 -1.47 11.69 11.19
C GLN A 128 -1.89 12.03 9.75
N ALA A 129 -1.83 11.06 8.85
CA ALA A 129 -2.27 11.23 7.47
C ALA A 129 -3.79 11.44 7.37
N ARG A 130 -4.59 10.77 8.21
CA ARG A 130 -6.04 11.00 8.31
C ARG A 130 -6.34 12.45 8.69
N ILE A 131 -5.67 12.98 9.72
CA ILE A 131 -5.83 14.35 10.19
C ILE A 131 -5.41 15.35 9.10
N ALA A 132 -4.24 15.16 8.48
CA ALA A 132 -3.76 16.05 7.41
C ALA A 132 -4.74 16.13 6.22
N LEU A 133 -5.36 15.00 5.83
CA LEU A 133 -6.38 14.98 4.77
C LEU A 133 -7.68 15.68 5.20
N GLN A 134 -8.06 15.61 6.48
CA GLN A 134 -9.22 16.32 7.01
C GLN A 134 -9.00 17.83 7.03
N GLU A 135 -7.83 18.29 7.48
CA GLU A 135 -7.47 19.71 7.46
C GLU A 135 -7.46 20.26 6.03
N LEU A 136 -6.88 19.51 5.07
CA LEU A 136 -6.89 19.88 3.66
C LEU A 136 -8.33 20.03 3.13
N ALA A 137 -9.24 19.13 3.53
CA ALA A 137 -10.65 19.21 3.18
C ALA A 137 -11.35 20.42 3.81
N GLY A 138 -11.09 20.71 5.09
CA GLY A 138 -11.64 21.87 5.79
C GLY A 138 -11.25 23.20 5.14
N ARG A 139 -10.01 23.34 4.66
CA ARG A 139 -9.54 24.52 3.92
C ARG A 139 -10.28 24.75 2.60
N ILE A 140 -10.85 23.72 1.98
CA ILE A 140 -11.68 23.87 0.78
C ILE A 140 -13.06 24.40 1.17
N GLY A 141 -13.66 23.85 2.23
CA GLY A 141 -14.95 24.32 2.75
C GLY A 141 -14.93 25.79 3.14
N ASN A 142 -13.89 26.22 3.87
CA ASN A 142 -13.76 27.61 4.32
C ASN A 142 -13.49 28.63 3.19
N THR A 143 -13.01 28.19 2.01
CA THR A 143 -12.80 29.09 0.87
C THR A 143 -14.12 29.42 0.15
N ALA A 144 -15.17 28.60 0.34
CA ALA A 144 -16.48 28.80 -0.29
C ALA A 144 -17.38 29.81 0.47
N GLU A 145 -17.02 30.19 1.70
CA GLU A 145 -17.84 31.02 2.61
C GLU A 145 -17.36 32.49 2.71
N VAL A 146 -16.77 33.07 1.66
CA VAL A 146 -16.56 34.53 1.60
C VAL A 146 -17.63 35.17 0.70
N PRO A 147 -18.83 35.51 1.21
CA PRO A 147 -19.77 36.38 0.50
C PRO A 147 -19.31 37.84 0.62
N ARG A 148 -19.38 38.56 -0.50
CA ARG A 148 -19.34 40.04 -0.54
C ARG A 148 -20.67 40.62 -0.11
#